data_AF-A0A397E6Y4-F1
#
_entry.id   AF-A0A397E6Y4-F1
#
_cell.length_a   1.000
_cell.length_b   1.000
_cell.length_c   1.000
_cell.angle_alpha   90.00
_cell.angle_beta   90.00
_cell.angle_gamma   90.00
#
_symmetry.space_group_name_H-M   'P 1'
#
loop_
_entity.id
_entity.type
_entity.pdbx_description
1 polymer ?
#
loop_
_entity_poly.entity_id
_entity_poly.type
_entity_poly.pdbx_seq_one_letter_code
_entity_poly.pdbx_strand_id
1 'polypeptide(L)'
;MAVTTRSMSSRPTRATAKPLRSTTCPCIWCLTWKPRKMYRRRRRSVKMTSKHESAPALFMPTSTKKLSKGRKPAARRAKFPLASNSTPATRGQVDAEAIKLCAGLALSSPCVATTPSGDYMDASLVLVDLAQNMDKFYILQVIQGMGSLFAPPVYYSFTRWGRTGTLGQTQMEGPFPTLIEAQGLFEAKFRDKTAQAWANRASFAQLDGKYDLLRVDYEADASGQWEYYMDNFVDGKATGWYPYTAEGTTQTELLWQTHQANSAYNRRIVQSGFYSYCIDLDEMTQTNISTTKQRRIRRHH
;
A
#
# COMPACT_ATOMS: atom_id res chain seq x y z
N MET A 1 -64.50 -11.79 -58.54
CA MET A 1 -63.96 -10.92 -59.61
C MET A 1 -63.87 -9.49 -59.09
N ALA A 2 -62.71 -8.86 -59.32
CA ALA A 2 -62.40 -7.42 -59.41
C ALA A 2 -63.26 -6.45 -58.58
N VAL A 3 -62.74 -5.84 -57.51
CA VAL A 3 -61.86 -4.64 -57.55
C VAL A 3 -62.44 -3.53 -58.43
N THR A 4 -63.07 -2.55 -57.79
CA THR A 4 -63.28 -1.22 -58.36
C THR A 4 -62.87 -0.17 -57.34
N THR A 5 -61.87 0.60 -57.72
CA THR A 5 -61.18 1.67 -57.01
C THR A 5 -62.05 2.92 -56.92
N ARG A 6 -61.95 3.66 -55.81
CA ARG A 6 -62.33 5.08 -55.78
C ARG A 6 -61.28 5.91 -55.04
N SER A 7 -60.66 6.77 -55.83
CA SER A 7 -59.73 7.83 -55.46
C SER A 7 -60.36 8.83 -54.50
N MET A 8 -59.65 9.16 -53.42
CA MET A 8 -59.75 10.47 -52.77
C MET A 8 -58.35 10.93 -52.37
N SER A 9 -57.94 12.03 -53.00
CA SER A 9 -56.76 12.80 -52.64
C SER A 9 -57.02 13.57 -51.34
N SER A 10 -56.06 13.50 -50.41
CA SER A 10 -55.95 14.51 -49.36
C SER A 10 -54.48 14.88 -49.18
N ARG A 11 -54.24 16.19 -49.23
CA ARG A 11 -52.94 16.85 -49.23
C ARG A 11 -52.24 16.65 -47.86
N PRO A 12 -50.92 16.44 -47.82
CA PRO A 12 -50.17 16.55 -46.58
C PRO A 12 -49.91 18.03 -46.27
N THR A 13 -50.39 18.48 -45.11
CA THR A 13 -50.05 19.79 -44.55
C THR A 13 -48.59 19.79 -44.09
N ARG A 14 -47.78 20.55 -44.84
CA ARG A 14 -46.41 20.95 -44.53
C ARG A 14 -46.43 21.92 -43.34
N ALA A 15 -46.06 21.44 -42.15
CA ALA A 15 -45.72 22.31 -41.03
C ALA A 15 -44.20 22.39 -40.89
N THR A 16 -43.73 23.63 -40.88
CA THR A 16 -42.36 24.09 -40.99
C THR A 16 -41.56 23.84 -39.70
N ALA A 17 -40.37 23.27 -39.86
CA ALA A 17 -39.35 23.23 -38.82
C ALA A 17 -38.84 24.67 -38.52
N LYS A 18 -38.84 25.05 -37.24
CA LYS A 18 -38.12 26.24 -36.73
C LYS A 18 -36.88 25.77 -35.96
N PRO A 19 -35.70 26.41 -36.15
CA PRO A 19 -34.47 25.99 -35.49
C PRO A 19 -34.31 26.59 -34.08
N LEU A 20 -33.38 25.96 -33.35
CA LEU A 20 -33.01 26.11 -31.94
C LEU A 20 -33.00 27.53 -31.37
N ARG A 21 -33.50 27.66 -30.14
CA ARG A 21 -33.09 28.71 -29.21
C ARG A 21 -32.82 28.10 -27.84
N SER A 22 -31.60 28.35 -27.35
CA SER A 22 -31.09 27.93 -26.06
C SER A 22 -31.81 28.66 -24.92
N THR A 23 -32.38 27.92 -23.97
CA THR A 23 -32.78 28.43 -22.67
C THR A 23 -32.27 27.51 -21.58
N THR A 24 -31.31 28.06 -20.84
CA THR A 24 -30.66 27.58 -19.63
C THR A 24 -31.67 27.26 -18.52
N CYS A 25 -31.51 26.08 -17.90
CA CYS A 25 -32.17 25.70 -16.65
C CYS A 25 -31.14 25.82 -15.50
N PRO A 26 -31.52 26.28 -14.29
CA PRO A 26 -30.58 26.75 -13.29
C PRO A 26 -30.17 25.62 -12.33
N CYS A 27 -28.93 25.13 -12.45
CA CYS A 27 -28.31 24.27 -11.45
C CYS A 27 -27.26 25.07 -10.68
N ILE A 28 -27.60 25.45 -9.45
CA ILE A 28 -26.71 26.05 -8.46
C ILE A 28 -25.71 24.97 -8.03
N TRP A 29 -24.47 25.01 -8.57
CA TRP A 29 -23.19 24.54 -7.97
C TRP A 29 -22.05 24.25 -8.97
N CYS A 30 -21.99 24.96 -10.10
CA CYS A 30 -20.77 25.06 -10.88
C CYS A 30 -20.57 26.52 -11.27
N LEU A 31 -19.59 27.21 -10.65
CA LEU A 31 -18.80 28.34 -11.18
C LEU A 31 -18.21 29.19 -10.03
N THR A 32 -17.03 28.82 -9.54
CA THR A 32 -15.94 29.77 -9.24
C THR A 32 -14.59 29.04 -9.29
N TRP A 33 -14.26 28.47 -10.45
CA TRP A 33 -12.88 28.04 -10.72
C TRP A 33 -12.08 29.25 -11.20
N LYS A 34 -11.39 29.93 -10.27
CA LYS A 34 -10.34 30.90 -10.63
C LYS A 34 -9.06 30.12 -10.95
N PRO A 35 -8.38 30.37 -12.08
CA PRO A 35 -7.12 29.70 -12.39
C PRO A 35 -6.06 30.11 -11.37
N ARG A 36 -5.45 29.13 -10.69
CA ARG A 36 -4.28 29.35 -9.84
C ARG A 36 -3.11 29.79 -10.73
N LYS A 37 -2.51 30.95 -10.43
CA LYS A 37 -1.27 31.43 -11.06
C LYS A 37 -0.19 30.34 -10.93
N MET A 38 0.29 29.84 -12.07
CA MET A 38 1.51 29.02 -12.12
C MET A 38 2.70 29.89 -11.69
N TYR A 39 3.30 29.57 -10.55
CA TYR A 39 4.60 30.14 -10.18
C TYR A 39 5.69 29.34 -10.89
N ARG A 40 6.14 29.82 -12.06
CA ARG A 40 7.37 29.31 -12.69
C ARG A 40 8.55 29.74 -11.82
N ARG A 41 9.16 28.81 -11.08
CA ARG A 41 10.49 29.04 -10.49
C ARG A 41 11.49 29.22 -11.64
N ARG A 42 11.95 30.45 -11.83
CA ARG A 42 13.06 30.81 -12.74
C ARG A 42 14.34 30.16 -12.17
N ARG A 43 14.88 29.14 -12.85
CA ARG A 43 16.26 28.68 -12.61
C ARG A 43 17.19 29.85 -12.97
N ARG A 44 17.89 30.42 -11.99
CA ARG A 44 19.02 31.32 -12.27
C ARG A 44 20.17 30.46 -12.79
N SER A 45 20.55 30.69 -14.04
CA SER A 45 21.81 30.24 -14.62
C SER A 45 22.94 31.00 -13.92
N VAL A 46 23.84 30.28 -13.24
CA VAL A 46 25.12 30.83 -12.79
C VAL A 46 26.07 30.73 -13.98
N LYS A 47 26.41 31.88 -14.54
CA LYS A 47 27.42 32.04 -15.59
C LYS A 47 28.79 31.72 -15.00
N MET A 48 29.49 30.76 -15.60
CA MET A 48 30.94 30.61 -15.49
C MET A 48 31.59 31.87 -16.07
N THR A 49 32.43 32.54 -15.30
CA THR A 49 33.41 33.51 -15.81
C THR A 49 34.76 33.20 -15.21
N SER A 50 35.67 32.77 -16.07
CA SER A 50 37.10 32.64 -15.81
C SER A 50 37.71 34.02 -15.49
N LYS A 51 38.50 34.10 -14.41
CA LYS A 51 39.61 35.06 -14.32
C LYS A 51 40.72 34.49 -13.45
N HIS A 52 41.90 34.46 -14.05
CA HIS A 52 43.21 34.28 -13.47
C HIS A 52 43.47 35.29 -12.35
N GLU A 53 43.99 34.84 -11.20
CA GLU A 53 45.07 35.55 -10.49
C GLU A 53 45.77 34.61 -9.48
N SER A 54 47.10 34.74 -9.46
CA SER A 54 48.14 34.00 -8.73
C SER A 54 48.14 34.27 -7.21
N ALA A 55 48.46 33.33 -6.31
CA ALA A 55 49.80 32.93 -5.81
C ALA A 55 49.61 32.26 -4.41
N PRO A 56 50.63 31.78 -3.67
CA PRO A 56 51.85 31.03 -4.00
C PRO A 56 51.88 29.62 -3.34
N ALA A 57 52.89 28.84 -3.72
CA ALA A 57 53.14 27.45 -3.31
C ALA A 57 53.75 27.31 -1.91
N LEU A 58 53.37 26.28 -1.15
CA LEU A 58 54.23 25.61 -0.17
C LEU A 58 53.88 24.11 -0.01
N PHE A 59 54.87 23.29 -0.38
CA PHE A 59 55.25 21.96 0.14
C PHE A 59 54.32 20.75 0.01
N MET A 60 54.69 19.87 -0.94
CA MET A 60 54.55 18.42 -0.81
C MET A 60 55.79 17.83 -0.12
N PRO A 61 55.70 16.59 0.36
CA PRO A 61 56.71 15.63 -0.04
C PRO A 61 56.11 14.43 -0.78
N THR A 62 56.83 14.06 -1.83
CA THR A 62 56.68 12.92 -2.70
C THR A 62 57.21 11.64 -2.04
N SER A 63 56.69 10.47 -2.41
CA SER A 63 57.48 9.43 -3.12
C SER A 63 56.93 8.01 -2.99
N THR A 64 57.01 7.31 -4.13
CA THR A 64 57.16 5.86 -4.35
C THR A 64 55.97 4.90 -4.18
N LYS A 65 55.47 4.47 -5.34
CA LYS A 65 54.87 3.16 -5.59
C LYS A 65 55.80 2.03 -5.11
N LYS A 66 55.26 1.09 -4.33
CA LYS A 66 55.69 -0.32 -4.34
C LYS A 66 54.51 -1.21 -4.70
N LEU A 67 54.70 -1.95 -5.78
CA LEU A 67 53.86 -3.04 -6.25
C LEU A 67 53.95 -4.19 -5.24
N SER A 68 52.85 -4.59 -4.62
CA SER A 68 52.75 -5.90 -3.98
C SER A 68 51.41 -6.55 -4.35
N LYS A 69 51.51 -7.72 -5.00
CA LYS A 69 50.39 -8.58 -5.32
C LYS A 69 49.88 -9.21 -4.02
N GLY A 70 48.79 -8.67 -3.48
CA GLY A 70 48.06 -9.21 -2.35
C GLY A 70 46.66 -9.66 -2.77
N ARG A 71 46.38 -10.94 -2.57
CA ARG A 71 45.16 -11.70 -2.88
C ARG A 71 43.89 -10.96 -2.40
N LYS A 72 42.87 -10.82 -3.28
CA LYS A 72 41.51 -10.37 -2.90
C LYS A 72 40.96 -11.27 -1.78
N PRO A 73 40.42 -10.76 -0.66
CA PRO A 73 39.58 -11.57 0.20
C PRO A 73 38.29 -11.87 -0.55
N ALA A 74 38.06 -13.16 -0.80
CA ALA A 74 36.80 -13.66 -1.33
C ALA A 74 35.66 -13.20 -0.41
N ALA A 75 34.58 -12.71 -1.03
CA ALA A 75 33.33 -12.39 -0.35
C ALA A 75 32.91 -13.60 0.49
N ARG A 76 32.93 -13.43 1.82
CA ARG A 76 32.42 -14.42 2.76
C ARG A 76 30.90 -14.40 2.60
N ARG A 77 30.37 -15.27 1.72
CA ARG A 77 28.95 -15.63 1.69
C ARG A 77 28.57 -16.01 3.12
N ALA A 78 27.77 -15.17 3.77
CA ALA A 78 27.07 -15.57 4.97
C ALA A 78 26.17 -16.74 4.57
N LYS A 79 26.44 -17.92 5.14
CA LYS A 79 25.53 -19.06 5.07
C LYS A 79 24.31 -18.67 5.91
N PHE A 80 23.24 -18.26 5.25
CA PHE A 80 21.93 -18.22 5.90
C PHE A 80 21.53 -19.66 6.21
N PRO A 81 21.08 -19.97 7.44
CA PRO A 81 20.47 -21.26 7.72
C PRO A 81 19.26 -21.40 6.81
N LEU A 82 19.23 -22.49 6.04
CA LEU A 82 18.08 -22.89 5.25
C LEU A 82 16.96 -23.23 6.23
N ALA A 83 16.06 -22.27 6.48
CA ALA A 83 14.85 -22.54 7.23
C ALA A 83 14.02 -23.55 6.43
N SER A 84 13.76 -24.67 7.10
CA SER A 84 13.07 -25.86 6.63
C SER A 84 11.68 -25.56 6.09
N ASN A 85 11.31 -26.28 5.03
CA ASN A 85 9.99 -26.36 4.41
C ASN A 85 8.85 -26.24 5.43
N SER A 86 8.20 -25.07 5.46
CA SER A 86 6.85 -24.94 6.00
C SER A 86 5.97 -24.38 4.89
N THR A 87 5.04 -25.21 4.43
CA THR A 87 3.92 -24.79 3.60
C THR A 87 3.24 -23.60 4.27
N PRO A 88 3.04 -22.43 3.63
CA PRO A 88 2.44 -21.30 4.30
C PRO A 88 0.91 -21.40 4.29
N ALA A 89 0.39 -21.65 5.50
CA ALA A 89 -0.85 -21.14 6.11
C ALA A 89 -2.21 -21.38 5.43
N THR A 90 -3.19 -21.81 6.23
CA THR A 90 -4.61 -21.59 5.99
C THR A 90 -4.83 -20.07 5.88
N ARG A 91 -5.29 -19.59 4.72
CA ARG A 91 -5.47 -18.17 4.36
C ARG A 91 -6.94 -17.92 4.01
N GLY A 92 -7.38 -16.66 3.98
CA GLY A 92 -8.63 -16.33 3.27
C GLY A 92 -9.56 -15.30 3.92
N GLN A 93 -9.14 -14.58 4.95
CA GLN A 93 -9.96 -13.48 5.46
C GLN A 93 -9.87 -12.28 4.51
N VAL A 94 -11.04 -11.79 4.10
CA VAL A 94 -11.16 -10.60 3.25
C VAL A 94 -10.78 -9.37 4.08
N ASP A 95 -9.99 -8.48 3.50
CA ASP A 95 -9.61 -7.21 4.13
C ASP A 95 -10.86 -6.41 4.56
N ALA A 96 -10.79 -5.76 5.72
CA ALA A 96 -11.95 -5.04 6.27
C ALA A 96 -12.45 -3.91 5.36
N GLU A 97 -11.57 -3.23 4.62
CA GLU A 97 -11.99 -2.20 3.66
C GLU A 97 -12.58 -2.81 2.38
N ALA A 98 -12.08 -3.98 1.98
CA ALA A 98 -12.69 -4.75 0.91
C ALA A 98 -14.12 -5.18 1.26
N ILE A 99 -14.37 -5.66 2.47
CA ILE A 99 -15.71 -6.03 2.95
C ILE A 99 -16.68 -4.84 2.83
N LYS A 100 -16.26 -3.64 3.23
CA LYS A 100 -17.06 -2.40 3.12
C LYS A 100 -17.41 -2.10 1.65
N LEU A 101 -16.45 -2.23 0.74
CA LEU A 101 -16.70 -2.02 -0.68
C LEU A 101 -17.61 -3.09 -1.27
N CYS A 102 -17.44 -4.36 -0.90
CA CYS A 102 -18.32 -5.46 -1.31
C CYS A 102 -19.76 -5.23 -0.86
N ALA A 103 -19.98 -4.72 0.35
CA ALA A 103 -21.31 -4.36 0.84
C ALA A 103 -21.96 -3.27 -0.03
N GLY A 104 -21.20 -2.25 -0.43
CA GLY A 104 -21.67 -1.19 -1.34
C GLY A 104 -22.01 -1.69 -2.76
N LEU A 105 -21.42 -2.81 -3.18
CA LEU A 105 -21.70 -3.48 -4.45
C LEU A 105 -22.77 -4.58 -4.32
N ALA A 106 -23.37 -4.75 -3.13
CA ALA A 106 -24.31 -5.82 -2.82
C ALA A 106 -23.79 -7.23 -3.15
N LEU A 107 -22.47 -7.47 -3.02
CA LEU A 107 -21.92 -8.82 -3.11
C LEU A 107 -22.33 -9.62 -1.87
N SER A 108 -22.93 -10.78 -2.12
CA SER A 108 -23.19 -11.78 -1.09
C SER A 108 -21.98 -12.69 -0.90
N SER A 109 -21.71 -13.03 0.37
CA SER A 109 -20.65 -13.95 0.82
C SER A 109 -19.27 -13.70 0.17
N PRO A 110 -18.69 -12.49 0.27
CA PRO A 110 -17.37 -12.24 -0.26
C PRO A 110 -16.31 -13.08 0.46
N CYS A 111 -15.44 -13.75 -0.30
CA CYS A 111 -14.31 -14.52 0.21
C CYS A 111 -13.08 -14.28 -0.67
N VAL A 112 -11.89 -14.60 -0.15
CA VAL A 112 -10.67 -14.58 -0.96
C VAL A 112 -10.73 -15.75 -1.96
N ALA A 113 -10.52 -15.44 -3.23
CA ALA A 113 -10.53 -16.43 -4.29
C ALA A 113 -9.34 -17.39 -4.16
N THR A 114 -9.59 -18.64 -4.53
CA THR A 114 -8.59 -19.71 -4.52
C THR A 114 -8.31 -20.15 -5.95
N THR A 115 -7.05 -20.39 -6.29
CA THR A 115 -6.67 -20.96 -7.59
C THR A 115 -7.19 -22.40 -7.72
N PRO A 116 -7.23 -22.96 -8.94
CA PRO A 116 -7.51 -24.39 -9.14
C PRO A 116 -6.53 -25.32 -8.40
N SER A 117 -5.33 -24.84 -8.05
CA SER A 117 -4.33 -25.58 -7.27
C SER A 117 -4.58 -25.53 -5.75
N GLY A 118 -5.59 -24.78 -5.28
CA GLY A 118 -5.88 -24.61 -3.85
C GLY A 118 -5.12 -23.46 -3.19
N ASP A 119 -4.45 -22.60 -3.96
CA ASP A 119 -3.71 -21.47 -3.41
C ASP A 119 -4.59 -20.23 -3.26
N TYR A 120 -4.59 -19.63 -2.08
CA TYR A 120 -5.28 -18.36 -1.84
C TYR A 120 -4.58 -17.19 -2.53
N MET A 121 -5.36 -16.38 -3.23
CA MET A 121 -4.93 -15.18 -3.94
C MET A 121 -4.89 -13.98 -2.99
N ASP A 122 -3.97 -14.04 -2.02
CA ASP A 122 -3.79 -13.04 -0.96
C ASP A 122 -2.30 -12.81 -0.69
N ALA A 123 -1.89 -11.55 -0.67
CA ALA A 123 -0.53 -11.14 -0.36
C ALA A 123 -0.51 -9.85 0.46
N SER A 124 0.23 -9.88 1.56
CA SER A 124 0.57 -8.70 2.36
C SER A 124 2.03 -8.34 2.14
N LEU A 125 2.29 -7.14 1.66
CA LEU A 125 3.63 -6.67 1.32
C LEU A 125 4.06 -5.51 2.21
N VAL A 126 5.37 -5.42 2.45
CA VAL A 126 5.96 -4.35 3.26
C VAL A 126 7.19 -3.74 2.59
N LEU A 127 7.40 -2.44 2.75
CA LEU A 127 8.64 -1.76 2.40
C LEU A 127 9.05 -0.85 3.55
N VAL A 128 10.15 -1.22 4.23
CA VAL A 128 10.67 -0.50 5.38
C VAL A 128 12.06 0.06 5.08
N ASP A 129 12.22 1.35 5.31
CA ASP A 129 13.50 2.06 5.42
C ASP A 129 13.40 2.99 6.65
N LEU A 130 13.97 2.54 7.76
CA LEU A 130 13.93 3.27 9.03
C LEU A 130 14.70 4.60 8.96
N ALA A 131 15.80 4.65 8.19
CA ALA A 131 16.63 5.85 8.06
C ALA A 131 15.89 6.97 7.31
N GLN A 132 15.06 6.59 6.34
CA GLN A 132 14.24 7.53 5.58
C GLN A 132 12.86 7.79 6.20
N ASN A 133 12.60 7.27 7.40
CA ASN A 133 11.26 7.29 8.02
C ASN A 133 10.20 6.82 7.02
N MET A 134 10.39 5.63 6.46
CA MET A 134 9.50 5.05 5.46
C MET A 134 9.10 3.64 5.90
N ASP A 135 7.82 3.46 6.13
CA ASP A 135 7.23 2.15 6.38
C ASP A 135 5.88 2.16 5.67
N LYS A 136 5.81 1.36 4.61
CA LYS A 136 4.67 1.28 3.70
C LYS A 136 4.20 -0.15 3.63
N PHE A 137 2.89 -0.30 3.54
CA PHE A 137 2.26 -1.59 3.28
C PHE A 137 1.56 -1.57 1.92
N TYR A 138 1.42 -2.75 1.34
CA TYR A 138 0.62 -2.98 0.14
C TYR A 138 -0.05 -4.35 0.25
N ILE A 139 -1.38 -4.37 0.26
CA ILE A 139 -2.20 -5.58 0.32
C ILE A 139 -2.78 -5.81 -1.07
N LEU A 140 -2.73 -7.07 -1.51
CA LEU A 140 -3.30 -7.57 -2.75
C LEU A 140 -4.23 -8.72 -2.39
N GLN A 141 -5.48 -8.68 -2.86
CA GLN A 141 -6.42 -9.79 -2.74
C GLN A 141 -7.21 -9.94 -4.03
N VAL A 142 -7.49 -11.18 -4.44
CA VAL A 142 -8.58 -11.45 -5.38
C VAL A 142 -9.78 -11.88 -4.55
N ILE A 143 -10.89 -11.18 -4.73
CA ILE A 143 -12.14 -11.42 -4.00
C ILE A 143 -13.11 -12.11 -4.95
N GLN A 144 -13.70 -13.19 -4.48
CA GLN A 144 -14.81 -13.87 -5.12
C GLN A 144 -16.09 -13.57 -4.33
N GLY A 145 -17.20 -13.35 -5.03
CA GLY A 145 -18.50 -13.38 -4.38
C GLY A 145 -19.63 -13.51 -5.39
N MET A 146 -20.86 -13.43 -4.91
CA MET A 146 -22.05 -13.65 -5.74
C MET A 146 -22.88 -12.37 -5.82
N GLY A 147 -23.16 -11.90 -7.04
CA GLY A 147 -24.06 -10.76 -7.27
C GLY A 147 -25.54 -11.14 -7.14
N SER A 148 -25.86 -12.43 -7.26
CA SER A 148 -27.19 -13.01 -7.01
C SER A 148 -27.03 -14.50 -6.70
N LEU A 149 -27.96 -15.06 -5.93
CA LEU A 149 -27.95 -16.46 -5.47
C LEU A 149 -27.85 -17.50 -6.60
N PHE A 150 -28.33 -17.15 -7.80
CA PHE A 150 -28.36 -18.05 -8.97
C PHE A 150 -27.36 -17.64 -10.07
N ALA A 151 -26.59 -16.58 -9.85
CA ALA A 151 -25.61 -16.10 -10.82
C ALA A 151 -24.26 -16.80 -10.63
N PRO A 152 -23.45 -16.93 -11.71
CA PRO A 152 -22.06 -17.34 -11.55
C PRO A 152 -21.31 -16.37 -10.63
N PRO A 153 -20.24 -16.84 -9.95
CA PRO A 153 -19.43 -15.97 -9.12
C PRO A 153 -18.78 -14.86 -9.96
N VAL A 154 -18.68 -13.69 -9.36
CA VAL A 154 -17.94 -12.54 -9.91
C VAL A 154 -16.66 -12.35 -9.11
N TYR A 155 -15.63 -11.88 -9.79
CA TYR A 155 -14.30 -11.70 -9.21
C TYR A 155 -13.91 -10.22 -9.24
N TYR A 156 -13.16 -9.81 -8.24
CA TYR A 156 -12.61 -8.47 -8.12
C TYR A 156 -11.13 -8.55 -7.72
N SER A 157 -10.31 -7.67 -8.31
CA SER A 157 -8.95 -7.45 -7.83
C SER A 157 -8.98 -6.28 -6.85
N PHE A 158 -8.65 -6.55 -5.59
CA PHE A 158 -8.59 -5.56 -4.53
C PHE A 158 -7.15 -5.25 -4.16
N THR A 159 -6.85 -3.96 -4.01
CA THR A 159 -5.57 -3.50 -3.50
C THR A 159 -5.78 -2.43 -2.43
N ARG A 160 -4.95 -2.46 -1.39
CA ARG A 160 -4.92 -1.42 -0.34
C ARG A 160 -3.48 -1.06 -0.02
N TRP A 161 -3.16 0.22 0.03
CA TRP A 161 -1.78 0.66 0.27
C TRP A 161 -1.73 1.92 1.10
N GLY A 162 -0.65 2.10 1.85
CA GLY A 162 -0.52 3.26 2.71
C GLY A 162 0.76 3.24 3.52
N ARG A 163 0.82 4.18 4.46
CA ARG A 163 1.81 4.13 5.53
C ARG A 163 1.29 3.20 6.62
N THR A 164 2.17 2.41 7.21
CA THR A 164 1.79 1.52 8.31
C THR A 164 1.18 2.34 9.46
N GLY A 165 0.07 1.86 10.03
CA GLY A 165 -0.75 2.61 11.00
C GLY A 165 -1.82 3.52 10.40
N THR A 166 -1.98 3.59 9.07
CA THR A 166 -3.11 4.28 8.44
C THR A 166 -4.04 3.31 7.73
N LEU A 167 -5.30 3.72 7.51
CA LEU A 167 -6.24 2.96 6.67
C LEU A 167 -5.71 2.78 5.25
N GLY A 168 -4.98 3.79 4.75
CA GLY A 168 -4.43 3.81 3.41
C GLY A 168 -5.46 4.25 2.36
N GLN A 169 -5.13 3.95 1.11
CA GLN A 169 -5.99 4.09 -0.05
C GLN A 169 -6.35 2.69 -0.55
N THR A 170 -7.55 2.56 -1.10
CA THR A 170 -8.04 1.31 -1.67
C THR A 170 -8.34 1.48 -3.14
N GLN A 171 -8.27 0.37 -3.88
CA GLN A 171 -8.76 0.27 -5.25
C GLN A 171 -9.36 -1.11 -5.44
N MET A 172 -10.56 -1.14 -6.01
CA MET A 172 -11.23 -2.38 -6.39
C MET A 172 -11.55 -2.34 -7.88
N GLU A 173 -11.02 -3.31 -8.61
CA GLU A 173 -11.17 -3.45 -10.07
C GLU A 173 -12.07 -4.65 -10.36
N GLY A 174 -13.02 -4.49 -11.29
CA GLY A 174 -14.02 -5.49 -11.63
C GLY A 174 -15.41 -4.86 -11.86
N PRO A 175 -16.48 -5.67 -11.97
CA PRO A 175 -16.49 -7.13 -11.86
C PRO A 175 -15.80 -7.81 -13.04
N PHE A 176 -15.14 -8.93 -12.77
CA PHE A 176 -14.64 -9.86 -13.77
C PHE A 176 -15.47 -11.14 -13.77
N PRO A 177 -15.82 -11.68 -14.94
CA PRO A 177 -16.60 -12.92 -15.04
C PRO A 177 -15.77 -14.17 -14.73
N THR A 178 -14.42 -14.07 -14.81
CA THR A 178 -13.52 -15.20 -14.59
C THR A 178 -12.41 -14.86 -13.61
N LEU A 179 -11.94 -15.87 -12.89
CA LEU A 179 -10.80 -15.75 -11.97
C LEU A 179 -9.53 -15.31 -12.71
N ILE A 180 -9.34 -15.75 -13.96
CA ILE A 180 -8.11 -15.55 -14.74
C ILE A 180 -7.80 -14.06 -14.92
N GLU A 181 -8.81 -13.24 -15.21
CA GLU A 181 -8.63 -11.79 -15.40
C GLU A 181 -8.20 -11.10 -14.10
N ALA A 182 -8.91 -11.37 -13.00
CA ALA A 182 -8.59 -10.81 -11.70
C ALA A 182 -7.23 -11.29 -11.17
N GLN A 183 -6.91 -12.57 -11.38
CA GLN A 183 -5.61 -13.16 -11.07
C GLN A 183 -4.50 -12.50 -11.88
N GLY A 184 -4.70 -12.26 -13.18
CA GLY A 184 -3.71 -11.58 -14.02
C GLY A 184 -3.34 -10.19 -13.51
N LEU A 185 -4.34 -9.42 -13.03
CA LEU A 185 -4.10 -8.11 -12.41
C LEU A 185 -3.35 -8.24 -11.09
N PHE A 186 -3.74 -9.17 -10.23
CA PHE A 186 -3.06 -9.47 -8.97
C PHE A 186 -1.57 -9.79 -9.22
N GLU A 187 -1.28 -10.72 -10.12
CA GLU A 187 0.09 -11.17 -10.40
C GLU A 187 0.92 -10.06 -11.05
N ALA A 188 0.31 -9.25 -11.92
CA ALA A 188 0.97 -8.09 -12.51
C ALA A 188 1.36 -7.06 -11.46
N LYS A 189 0.46 -6.72 -10.52
CA LYS A 189 0.74 -5.80 -9.41
C LYS A 189 1.79 -6.37 -8.46
N PHE A 190 1.68 -7.65 -8.10
CA PHE A 190 2.67 -8.33 -7.27
C PHE A 190 4.06 -8.22 -7.90
N ARG A 191 4.18 -8.52 -9.18
CA ARG A 191 5.45 -8.43 -9.92
C ARG A 191 5.96 -7.00 -10.03
N ASP A 192 5.10 -6.00 -10.20
CA ASP A 192 5.52 -4.60 -10.21
C ASP A 192 6.17 -4.18 -8.87
N LYS A 193 5.54 -4.56 -7.75
CA LYS A 193 5.97 -4.18 -6.40
C LYS A 193 7.18 -4.95 -5.89
N THR A 194 7.30 -6.23 -6.25
CA THR A 194 8.33 -7.13 -5.73
C THR A 194 9.44 -7.43 -6.75
N ALA A 195 9.21 -7.14 -8.03
CA ALA A 195 10.02 -7.60 -9.16
C ALA A 195 10.14 -9.14 -9.28
N GLN A 196 9.23 -9.90 -8.65
CA GLN A 196 9.19 -11.36 -8.72
C GLN A 196 7.82 -11.87 -9.18
N ALA A 197 7.81 -13.02 -9.84
CA ALA A 197 6.56 -13.67 -10.23
C ALA A 197 5.87 -14.31 -9.02
N TRP A 198 4.54 -14.23 -8.97
CA TRP A 198 3.74 -14.82 -7.89
C TRP A 198 3.96 -16.35 -7.74
N ALA A 199 4.19 -17.04 -8.86
CA ALA A 199 4.51 -18.47 -8.88
C ALA A 199 5.76 -18.81 -8.04
N ASN A 200 6.71 -17.87 -7.91
CA ASN A 200 7.99 -18.10 -7.21
C ASN A 200 7.96 -17.66 -5.74
N ARG A 201 6.77 -17.38 -5.18
CA ARG A 201 6.60 -16.89 -3.80
C ARG A 201 7.15 -17.83 -2.72
N ALA A 202 7.25 -19.14 -2.99
CA ALA A 202 7.80 -20.10 -2.05
C ALA A 202 9.32 -19.92 -1.84
N SER A 203 10.02 -19.38 -2.84
CA SER A 203 11.44 -19.04 -2.78
C SER A 203 11.65 -17.53 -2.82
N PHE A 204 10.71 -16.77 -2.25
CA PHE A 204 10.75 -15.31 -2.28
C PHE A 204 12.00 -14.79 -1.59
N ALA A 205 12.63 -13.81 -2.20
CA ALA A 205 13.78 -13.10 -1.63
C ALA A 205 13.62 -11.62 -1.88
N GLN A 206 13.56 -10.81 -0.82
CA GLN A 206 13.45 -9.37 -0.94
C GLN A 206 14.57 -8.79 -1.81
N LEU A 207 14.21 -7.88 -2.71
CA LEU A 207 15.14 -7.07 -3.48
C LEU A 207 15.23 -5.66 -2.89
N ASP A 208 16.42 -5.07 -2.95
CA ASP A 208 16.65 -3.73 -2.43
C ASP A 208 15.73 -2.70 -3.11
N GLY A 209 15.14 -1.80 -2.31
CA GLY A 209 14.15 -0.83 -2.76
C GLY A 209 12.81 -1.40 -3.27
N LYS A 210 12.59 -2.71 -3.15
CA LYS A 210 11.32 -3.38 -3.51
C LYS A 210 10.60 -3.89 -2.27
N TYR A 211 9.30 -4.07 -2.43
CA TYR A 211 8.47 -4.62 -1.36
C TYR A 211 8.89 -6.07 -1.07
N ASP A 212 8.91 -6.41 0.21
CA ASP A 212 9.00 -7.78 0.70
C ASP A 212 7.61 -8.39 0.89
N LEU A 213 7.55 -9.72 0.92
CA LEU A 213 6.34 -10.49 1.17
C LEU A 213 6.29 -10.93 2.64
N LEU A 214 5.26 -10.46 3.35
CA LEU A 214 5.02 -10.85 4.74
C LEU A 214 4.28 -12.19 4.82
N ARG A 215 4.67 -13.00 5.80
CA ARG A 215 3.88 -14.14 6.27
C ARG A 215 2.82 -13.64 7.25
N VAL A 216 1.55 -13.86 6.95
CA VAL A 216 0.44 -13.54 7.86
C VAL A 216 -0.11 -14.84 8.42
N ASP A 217 -0.26 -14.89 9.74
CA ASP A 217 -0.92 -15.99 10.44
C ASP A 217 -2.29 -15.50 10.90
N TYR A 218 -3.34 -15.92 10.20
CA TYR A 218 -4.72 -15.48 10.44
C TYR A 218 -5.35 -16.17 11.66
N GLU A 219 -4.73 -17.24 12.17
CA GLU A 219 -5.21 -17.99 13.34
C GLU A 219 -4.54 -17.52 14.65
N ALA A 220 -3.67 -16.51 14.57
CA ALA A 220 -2.99 -15.97 15.73
C ALA A 220 -3.98 -15.26 16.65
N ASP A 221 -3.84 -15.49 17.96
CA ASP A 221 -4.63 -14.80 18.97
C ASP A 221 -4.41 -13.27 18.87
N ALA A 222 -5.50 -12.54 18.67
CA ALA A 222 -5.53 -11.08 18.47
C ALA A 222 -6.08 -10.32 19.70
N SER A 223 -6.17 -10.98 20.85
CA SER A 223 -6.78 -10.42 22.06
C SER A 223 -5.88 -9.47 22.86
N GLY A 224 -4.61 -9.32 22.45
CA GLY A 224 -3.59 -8.58 23.19
C GLY A 224 -3.96 -7.14 23.50
N GLN A 225 -3.84 -6.75 24.77
CA GLN A 225 -3.99 -5.37 25.21
C GLN A 225 -2.62 -4.70 25.32
N TRP A 226 -2.53 -3.44 24.88
CA TRP A 226 -1.26 -2.72 24.83
C TRP A 226 -1.26 -1.52 25.76
N GLU A 227 -0.14 -1.32 26.45
CA GLU A 227 0.08 -0.19 27.35
C GLU A 227 1.43 0.46 27.11
N TYR A 228 1.53 1.77 27.37
CA TYR A 228 2.78 2.51 27.37
C TYR A 228 3.05 3.12 28.74
N TYR A 229 4.33 3.21 29.08
CA TYR A 229 4.77 3.82 30.33
C TYR A 229 4.99 5.33 30.17
N MET A 230 4.52 6.11 31.15
CA MET A 230 4.81 7.54 31.28
C MET A 230 5.60 7.79 32.57
N ASP A 231 6.72 8.49 32.45
CA ASP A 231 7.72 8.70 33.51
C ASP A 231 7.88 10.18 33.95
N ASN A 232 7.27 11.13 33.24
CA ASN A 232 7.68 12.55 33.30
C ASN A 232 6.58 13.57 33.64
N PHE A 233 5.52 13.21 34.38
CA PHE A 233 4.43 14.13 34.77
C PHE A 233 3.95 15.06 33.63
N VAL A 234 3.86 14.54 32.41
CA VAL A 234 3.45 15.31 31.24
C VAL A 234 1.92 15.34 31.21
N ASP A 235 1.33 16.52 31.01
CA ASP A 235 -0.12 16.74 30.91
C ASP A 235 -0.93 16.37 32.17
N GLY A 236 -0.34 16.53 33.36
CA GLY A 236 -1.01 16.25 34.64
C GLY A 236 -1.28 14.75 34.91
N LYS A 237 -0.71 13.87 34.09
CA LYS A 237 -0.79 12.42 34.29
C LYS A 237 0.29 11.95 35.26
N ALA A 238 -0.10 11.09 36.20
CA ALA A 238 0.83 10.45 37.11
C ALA A 238 1.78 9.50 36.36
N THR A 239 2.92 9.22 36.97
CA THR A 239 3.83 8.18 36.47
C THR A 239 3.14 6.81 36.53
N GLY A 240 3.14 6.07 35.43
CA GLY A 240 2.45 4.78 35.36
C GLY A 240 2.25 4.23 33.95
N TRP A 241 1.57 3.08 33.89
CA TRP A 241 1.16 2.44 32.64
C TRP A 241 -0.20 2.96 32.19
N TYR A 242 -0.32 3.24 30.91
CA TYR A 242 -1.53 3.76 30.29
C TYR A 242 -1.92 2.92 29.09
N PRO A 243 -3.21 2.59 28.93
CA PRO A 243 -3.67 1.82 27.80
C PRO A 243 -3.51 2.60 26.51
N TYR A 244 -3.25 1.86 25.43
CA TYR A 244 -3.38 2.37 24.07
C TYR A 244 -4.85 2.69 23.79
N THR A 245 -5.09 3.55 22.80
CA THR A 245 -6.43 3.69 22.23
C THR A 245 -6.82 2.39 21.53
N ALA A 246 -8.11 2.14 21.32
CA ALA A 246 -8.57 0.95 20.60
C ALA A 246 -7.89 0.80 19.22
N GLU A 247 -7.73 1.90 18.48
CA GLU A 247 -6.99 1.94 17.22
C GLU A 247 -5.52 1.58 17.40
N GLY A 248 -4.85 2.18 18.39
CA GLY A 248 -3.45 1.89 18.68
C GLY A 248 -3.22 0.44 19.10
N THR A 249 -4.13 -0.12 19.91
CA THR A 249 -4.13 -1.54 20.31
C THR A 249 -4.23 -2.42 19.07
N THR A 250 -5.22 -2.17 18.21
CA THR A 250 -5.43 -2.96 16.97
C THR A 250 -4.20 -2.91 16.06
N GLN A 251 -3.62 -1.72 15.87
CA GLN A 251 -2.44 -1.53 15.04
C GLN A 251 -1.20 -2.23 15.60
N THR A 252 -0.94 -2.07 16.91
CA THR A 252 0.24 -2.65 17.55
C THR A 252 0.12 -4.17 17.63
N GLU A 253 -1.09 -4.69 17.87
CA GLU A 253 -1.36 -6.12 17.86
C GLU A 253 -1.13 -6.75 16.49
N LEU A 254 -1.59 -6.11 15.41
CA LEU A 254 -1.32 -6.59 14.05
C LEU A 254 0.20 -6.65 13.76
N LEU A 255 0.96 -5.65 14.23
CA LEU A 255 2.41 -5.66 14.08
C LEU A 255 3.07 -6.78 14.89
N TRP A 256 2.58 -7.03 16.11
CA TRP A 256 3.06 -8.12 16.94
C TRP A 256 2.83 -9.49 16.32
N GLN A 257 1.61 -9.75 15.83
CA GLN A 257 1.29 -10.99 15.12
C GLN A 257 2.18 -11.18 13.88
N THR A 258 2.33 -10.11 13.09
CA THR A 258 3.20 -10.13 11.93
C THR A 258 4.66 -10.38 12.33
N HIS A 259 5.15 -9.76 13.40
CA HIS A 259 6.52 -9.93 13.89
C HIS A 259 6.83 -11.37 14.28
N GLN A 260 5.90 -12.05 14.95
CA GLN A 260 6.07 -13.46 15.33
C GLN A 260 6.36 -14.37 14.12
N ALA A 261 5.74 -14.09 12.98
CA ALA A 261 5.96 -14.82 11.73
C ALA A 261 7.10 -14.24 10.86
N ASN A 262 7.59 -13.04 11.16
CA ASN A 262 8.54 -12.27 10.35
C ASN A 262 9.53 -11.49 11.23
N SER A 263 10.39 -12.20 11.97
CA SER A 263 11.30 -11.60 12.96
C SER A 263 12.28 -10.55 12.42
N ALA A 264 12.51 -10.52 11.10
CA ALA A 264 13.34 -9.49 10.44
C ALA A 264 12.71 -8.07 10.52
N TYR A 265 11.40 -7.99 10.79
CA TYR A 265 10.62 -6.75 10.85
C TYR A 265 10.25 -6.36 12.29
N ASN A 266 11.18 -6.60 13.22
CA ASN A 266 11.03 -6.27 14.64
C ASN A 266 10.88 -4.76 14.92
N ARG A 267 11.41 -3.92 14.05
CA ARG A 267 11.28 -2.45 14.12
C ARG A 267 10.41 -1.92 13.00
N ARG A 268 9.34 -1.23 13.37
CA ARG A 268 8.31 -0.74 12.45
C ARG A 268 8.00 0.73 12.70
N ILE A 269 7.65 1.46 11.66
CA ILE A 269 7.21 2.85 11.80
C ILE A 269 5.70 2.93 11.62
N VAL A 270 5.03 3.41 12.66
CA VAL A 270 3.57 3.48 12.72
C VAL A 270 3.13 4.94 12.75
N GLN A 271 2.22 5.30 11.87
CA GLN A 271 1.51 6.58 11.91
C GLN A 271 0.38 6.50 12.94
N SER A 272 0.29 7.48 13.82
CA SER A 272 -0.77 7.61 14.83
C SER A 272 -1.19 9.07 14.90
N GLY A 273 -2.24 9.42 14.14
CA GLY A 273 -2.70 10.80 14.00
C GLY A 273 -1.61 11.71 13.43
N PHE A 274 -1.24 12.76 14.18
CA PHE A 274 -0.19 13.70 13.80
C PHE A 274 1.24 13.20 14.06
N TYR A 275 1.38 12.10 14.79
CA TYR A 275 2.68 11.59 15.22
C TYR A 275 3.05 10.32 14.44
N SER A 276 4.35 10.05 14.43
CA SER A 276 4.89 8.79 13.95
C SER A 276 5.79 8.21 15.03
N TYR A 277 5.68 6.91 15.23
CA TYR A 277 6.43 6.18 16.24
C TYR A 277 7.23 5.07 15.57
N CYS A 278 8.50 4.95 15.95
CA CYS A 278 9.27 3.74 15.72
C CYS A 278 8.95 2.78 16.87
N ILE A 279 8.32 1.65 16.57
CA ILE A 279 8.01 0.59 17.52
C ILE A 279 9.09 -0.46 17.38
N ASP A 280 9.76 -0.79 18.49
CA ASP A 280 10.67 -1.92 18.59
C ASP A 280 9.99 -3.01 19.43
N LEU A 281 9.62 -4.10 18.77
CA LEU A 281 8.87 -5.19 19.37
C LEU A 281 9.76 -6.18 20.14
N ASP A 282 11.07 -6.16 19.91
CA ASP A 282 12.02 -6.98 20.68
C ASP A 282 12.39 -6.27 21.99
N GLU A 283 12.68 -4.96 21.91
CA GLU A 283 12.98 -4.15 23.10
C GLU A 283 11.72 -3.72 23.86
N MET A 284 10.54 -3.89 23.26
CA MET A 284 9.27 -3.40 23.77
C MET A 284 9.34 -1.91 24.08
N THR A 285 9.75 -1.12 23.08
CA THR A 285 9.80 0.34 23.16
C THR A 285 9.04 1.00 22.01
N GLN A 286 8.60 2.23 22.25
CA GLN A 286 8.14 3.14 21.21
C GLN A 286 8.91 4.45 21.30
N THR A 287 9.39 4.93 20.16
CA THR A 287 10.12 6.18 20.06
C THR A 287 9.40 7.12 19.11
N ASN A 288 8.99 8.27 19.62
CA ASN A 288 8.40 9.30 18.78
C ASN A 288 9.47 9.87 17.82
N ILE A 289 9.22 9.80 16.52
CA ILE A 289 10.24 10.09 15.50
C ILE A 289 10.62 11.58 15.47
N SER A 290 9.68 12.49 15.76
CA SER A 290 9.97 13.94 15.72
C SER A 290 10.64 14.46 16.99
N THR A 291 10.29 13.91 18.15
CA THR A 291 10.78 14.38 19.46
C THR A 291 11.87 13.52 20.07
N THR A 292 12.17 12.37 19.45
CA THR A 292 13.09 11.31 19.93
C THR A 292 12.80 10.78 21.33
N LYS A 293 11.65 11.15 21.92
CA LYS A 293 11.21 10.63 23.22
C LYS A 293 10.84 9.16 23.08
N GLN A 294 11.54 8.33 23.85
CA GLN A 294 11.28 6.90 23.95
C GLN A 294 10.42 6.59 25.18
N ARG A 295 9.55 5.60 25.06
CA ARG A 295 8.73 5.04 26.13
C ARG A 295 8.77 3.52 26.08
N ARG A 296 8.66 2.89 27.23
CA ARG A 296 8.44 1.44 27.33
C ARG A 296 7.00 1.12 26.96
N ILE A 297 6.81 -0.02 26.31
CA ILE A 297 5.48 -0.56 25.96
C ILE A 297 5.38 -1.98 26.50
N ARG A 298 4.17 -2.50 26.64
CA ARG A 298 3.94 -3.91 27.00
C ARG A 298 2.64 -4.42 26.42
N ARG A 299 2.61 -5.72 26.15
CA ARG A 299 1.42 -6.49 25.78
C ARG A 299 0.94 -7.29 26.99
N HIS A 300 -0.36 -7.30 27.25
CA HIS A 300 -1.03 -8.20 28.20
C HIS A 300 -1.99 -9.13 27.46
N HIS A 301 -2.28 -10.27 28.08
CA HIS A 301 -3.29 -11.22 27.66
C HIS A 301 -4.56 -11.02 28.46
#